data_AF-A0A1I0D894-F1
#
_entry.id   AF-A0A1I0D894-F1
#
_cell.length_a   1.000
_cell.length_b   1.000
_cell.length_c   1.000
_cell.angle_alpha   90.00
_cell.angle_beta   90.00
_cell.angle_gamma   90.00
#
_symmetry.space_group_name_H-M   'P 1'
#
loop_
_entity.id
_entity.type
_entity.pdbx_description
1 polymer ?
#
loop_
_entity_poly.entity_id
_entity_poly.type
_entity_poly.pdbx_seq_one_letter_code
_entity_poly.pdbx_strand_id
1 'polypeptide(L)'
;MNLQKILFGIIGVLFFLVVVNIVIMNENPPSQETENTLDDTGYKKINYKYTGESEHWKGEYILEGEEITYESFGVLEQEYWHEGTGHVEYIGDISKLNAAEKLDIKAEFGSSSSSMGVTFDNDAPRETVFNLPVDSSDVFGVFENPIELKLILDGETEVLQLVPEDISK
;
A
#
# COMPACT_ATOMS: atom_id res chain seq x y z
N MET A 1 13.30 -28.73 48.88
CA MET A 1 13.61 -27.62 47.95
C MET A 1 12.76 -27.87 46.71
N ASN A 2 11.65 -27.14 46.57
CA ASN A 2 10.50 -27.55 45.74
C ASN A 2 10.60 -27.01 44.29
N LEU A 3 10.43 -27.91 43.32
CA LEU A 3 10.53 -27.68 41.87
C LEU A 3 9.47 -26.71 41.28
N GLN A 4 8.53 -26.20 42.07
CA GLN A 4 7.45 -25.32 41.60
C GLN A 4 7.83 -23.84 41.48
N LYS A 5 9.05 -23.44 41.85
CA LYS A 5 9.48 -22.03 41.80
C LYS A 5 10.36 -21.64 40.61
N ILE A 6 10.65 -22.57 39.70
CA ILE A 6 11.57 -22.31 38.57
C ILE A 6 10.81 -22.06 37.25
N LEU A 7 9.50 -22.36 37.16
CA LEU A 7 8.74 -22.18 35.92
C LEU A 7 8.22 -20.76 35.64
N PHE A 8 8.42 -19.80 36.55
CA PHE A 8 8.01 -18.40 36.35
C PHE A 8 9.15 -17.47 35.88
N GLY A 9 10.32 -18.02 35.56
CA GLY A 9 11.52 -17.24 35.20
C GLY A 9 11.78 -17.05 33.69
N ILE A 10 11.00 -17.66 32.79
CA ILE A 10 11.25 -17.61 31.33
C ILE A 10 10.06 -17.06 30.54
N ILE A 11 8.90 -16.84 31.16
CA ILE A 11 7.73 -16.18 30.56
C ILE A 11 7.69 -14.73 31.07
N GLY A 12 8.76 -13.98 30.81
CA GLY A 12 8.95 -12.62 31.35
C GLY A 12 9.71 -11.67 30.45
N VAL A 13 9.95 -12.04 29.18
CA VAL A 13 10.66 -11.20 28.18
C VAL A 13 9.94 -11.26 26.82
N LEU A 14 8.61 -11.26 26.82
CA LEU A 14 7.80 -11.21 25.58
C LEU A 14 6.62 -10.23 25.71
N PHE A 15 6.86 -9.13 26.44
CA PHE A 15 5.90 -8.04 26.61
C PHE A 15 6.62 -6.68 26.66
N PHE A 16 7.42 -6.40 25.64
CA PHE A 16 7.92 -5.06 25.37
C PHE A 16 7.70 -4.76 23.89
N LEU A 17 6.55 -4.14 23.58
CA LEU A 17 6.31 -3.13 22.52
C LEU A 17 4.81 -2.93 22.27
N VAL A 18 4.01 -2.71 23.33
CA VAL A 18 2.71 -2.05 23.16
C VAL A 18 2.56 -1.04 24.29
N VAL A 19 3.17 0.13 24.12
CA VAL A 19 2.92 1.29 24.98
C VAL A 19 2.47 2.44 24.10
N VAL A 20 1.14 2.59 24.09
CA VAL A 20 0.38 3.84 24.20
C VAL A 20 0.40 4.78 22.99
N ASN A 21 -0.68 4.72 22.21
CA ASN A 21 -1.56 5.87 22.09
C ASN A 21 -2.98 5.44 22.48
N ILE A 22 -3.42 5.90 23.65
CA ILE A 22 -4.74 5.66 24.24
C ILE A 22 -5.52 6.97 24.12
N VAL A 23 -6.77 6.84 23.66
CA VAL A 23 -7.95 7.70 23.87
C VAL A 23 -8.05 8.96 23.02
N ILE A 24 -8.92 8.86 22.00
CA ILE A 24 -10.10 9.72 21.90
C ILE A 24 -11.33 8.80 21.84
N MET A 25 -11.96 8.58 22.99
CA MET A 25 -13.36 8.24 23.08
C MET A 25 -14.07 9.59 23.28
N ASN A 26 -14.73 10.11 22.26
CA ASN A 26 -16.07 10.70 22.34
C ASN A 26 -16.43 11.30 20.98
N GLU A 27 -17.68 11.09 20.60
CA GLU A 27 -18.38 11.61 19.42
C GLU A 27 -17.91 10.97 18.12
N ASN A 28 -18.85 10.33 17.41
CA ASN A 28 -18.70 10.12 15.98
C ASN A 28 -18.23 11.47 15.43
N PRO A 29 -17.01 11.64 14.90
CA PRO A 29 -16.80 12.74 13.99
C PRO A 29 -17.90 12.55 12.94
N PRO A 30 -18.62 13.62 12.52
CA PRO A 30 -19.43 13.49 11.32
C PRO A 30 -18.52 12.82 10.31
N SER A 31 -19.01 11.73 9.70
CA SER A 31 -18.35 11.21 8.52
C SER A 31 -17.96 12.44 7.73
N GLN A 32 -16.67 12.72 7.64
CA GLN A 32 -16.18 13.46 6.51
C GLN A 32 -16.48 12.47 5.39
N GLU A 33 -17.74 12.49 4.93
CA GLU A 33 -18.03 12.43 3.53
C GLU A 33 -16.96 13.35 2.97
N THR A 34 -15.88 12.75 2.48
CA THR A 34 -15.13 13.32 1.39
C THR A 34 -16.23 13.57 0.38
N GLU A 35 -16.81 14.76 0.42
CA GLU A 35 -17.81 15.24 -0.51
C GLU A 35 -17.00 15.38 -1.79
N ASN A 36 -16.80 14.23 -2.45
CA ASN A 36 -16.44 14.11 -3.84
C ASN A 36 -17.63 14.71 -4.57
N THR A 37 -17.70 16.04 -4.54
CA THR A 37 -18.71 16.82 -5.21
C THR A 37 -18.46 16.52 -6.68
N LEU A 38 -19.30 15.66 -7.25
CA LEU A 38 -19.57 15.74 -8.67
C LEU A 38 -19.86 17.23 -8.91
N ASP A 39 -19.04 17.86 -9.74
CA ASP A 39 -19.39 19.14 -10.35
C ASP A 39 -20.86 19.02 -10.84
N ASP A 40 -21.63 20.10 -10.85
CA ASP A 40 -22.97 20.15 -11.48
C ASP A 40 -22.95 19.60 -12.94
N THR A 41 -21.77 19.42 -13.54
CA THR A 41 -21.53 18.74 -14.83
C THR A 41 -21.37 17.22 -14.79
N GLY A 42 -21.41 16.57 -13.62
CA GLY A 42 -21.14 15.14 -13.45
C GLY A 42 -19.68 14.74 -13.70
N TYR A 43 -18.74 15.69 -13.62
CA TYR A 43 -17.32 15.46 -13.85
C TYR A 43 -16.57 15.28 -12.53
N LYS A 44 -15.64 14.32 -12.51
CA LYS A 44 -14.71 14.08 -11.41
C LYS A 44 -13.30 13.86 -11.95
N LYS A 45 -12.34 14.64 -11.45
CA LYS A 45 -10.92 14.41 -11.68
C LYS A 45 -10.37 13.44 -10.63
N ILE A 46 -9.53 12.51 -11.06
CA ILE A 46 -8.87 11.53 -10.19
C ILE A 46 -7.38 11.84 -10.23
N ASN A 47 -6.80 12.16 -9.08
CA ASN A 47 -5.37 12.39 -8.95
C ASN A 47 -4.90 12.03 -7.53
N TYR A 48 -4.49 10.77 -7.37
CA TYR A 48 -4.04 10.23 -6.10
C TYR A 48 -2.57 9.86 -6.17
N LYS A 49 -1.85 10.19 -5.11
CA LYS A 49 -0.48 9.76 -4.88
C LYS A 49 -0.43 8.91 -3.63
N TYR A 50 -0.10 7.65 -3.77
CA TYR A 50 0.12 6.75 -2.64
C TYR A 50 1.60 6.72 -2.32
N THR A 51 1.95 6.89 -1.05
CA THR A 51 3.34 6.75 -0.61
C THR A 51 3.45 5.96 0.68
N GLY A 52 4.60 5.35 0.89
CA GLY A 52 4.92 4.66 2.12
C GLY A 52 6.40 4.35 2.22
N GLU A 53 6.84 4.05 3.45
CA GLU A 53 8.21 3.62 3.74
C GLU A 53 8.18 2.56 4.84
N SER A 54 9.10 1.60 4.74
CA SER A 54 9.40 0.56 5.74
C SER A 54 10.91 0.58 6.05
N GLU A 55 11.45 -0.42 6.74
CA GLU A 55 12.86 -0.40 7.15
C GLU A 55 13.84 -0.36 5.96
N HIS A 56 13.54 -1.10 4.89
CA HIS A 56 14.43 -1.22 3.73
C HIS A 56 13.79 -0.81 2.41
N TRP A 57 12.53 -0.37 2.42
CA TRP A 57 11.81 -0.07 1.18
C TRP A 57 11.02 1.22 1.25
N LYS A 58 10.92 1.88 0.11
CA LYS A 58 10.08 3.05 -0.10
C LYS A 58 9.24 2.83 -1.35
N GLY A 59 7.95 3.10 -1.28
CA GLY A 59 7.04 2.90 -2.40
C GLY A 59 6.28 4.16 -2.79
N GLU A 60 5.97 4.25 -4.07
CA GLU A 60 5.10 5.28 -4.64
C GLU A 60 4.20 4.66 -5.70
N TYR A 61 2.93 5.05 -5.71
CA TYR A 61 1.99 4.73 -6.78
C TYR A 61 1.16 5.97 -7.11
N ILE A 62 1.10 6.33 -8.39
CA ILE A 62 0.35 7.48 -8.90
C ILE A 62 -0.83 6.94 -9.70
N LEU A 63 -2.02 7.45 -9.40
CA LEU A 63 -3.25 7.17 -10.11
C LEU A 63 -3.83 8.47 -10.64
N GLU A 64 -3.87 8.59 -11.96
CA GLU A 64 -4.47 9.73 -12.66
C GLU A 64 -5.65 9.26 -13.49
N GLY A 65 -6.67 10.11 -13.64
CA GLY A 65 -7.82 9.78 -14.46
C GLY A 65 -8.92 10.83 -14.39
N GLU A 66 -9.99 10.55 -15.12
CA GLU A 66 -11.20 11.36 -15.11
C GLU A 66 -12.42 10.45 -15.22
N GLU A 67 -13.52 10.89 -14.63
CA GLU A 67 -14.81 10.22 -14.63
C GLU A 67 -15.89 11.25 -15.01
N ILE A 68 -16.73 10.89 -15.97
CA ILE A 68 -17.84 11.70 -16.47
C ILE A 68 -19.11 10.87 -16.33
N THR A 69 -20.06 11.39 -15.57
CA THR A 69 -21.40 10.84 -15.42
C THR A 69 -22.40 11.75 -16.13
N TYR A 70 -23.21 11.20 -17.04
CA TYR A 70 -24.18 11.99 -17.80
C TYR A 70 -25.49 11.22 -18.05
N GLU A 71 -26.59 11.94 -18.31
CA GLU A 71 -27.87 11.31 -18.67
C GLU A 71 -28.05 11.28 -20.20
N SER A 72 -28.34 10.09 -20.74
CA SER A 72 -28.63 9.87 -22.15
C SER A 72 -29.90 9.03 -22.29
N PHE A 73 -30.93 9.56 -22.97
CA PHE A 73 -32.22 8.89 -23.16
C PHE A 73 -32.90 8.40 -21.86
N GLY A 74 -32.72 9.11 -20.75
CA GLY A 74 -33.28 8.73 -19.45
C GLY A 74 -32.48 7.67 -18.70
N VAL A 75 -31.28 7.32 -19.17
CA VAL A 75 -30.35 6.39 -18.53
C VAL A 75 -29.10 7.16 -18.10
N LEU A 76 -28.61 6.87 -16.89
CA LEU A 76 -27.34 7.39 -16.41
C LEU A 76 -26.21 6.56 -17.04
N GLU A 77 -25.36 7.23 -17.81
CA GLU A 77 -24.16 6.68 -18.45
C GLU A 77 -22.92 7.17 -17.71
N GLN A 78 -21.85 6.38 -17.78
CA GLN A 78 -20.56 6.67 -17.15
C GLN A 78 -19.44 6.42 -18.16
N GLU A 79 -18.61 7.43 -18.39
CA GLU A 79 -17.36 7.34 -19.13
C GLU A 79 -16.20 7.63 -18.19
N TYR A 80 -15.13 6.85 -18.29
CA TYR A 80 -13.95 7.06 -17.48
C TYR A 80 -12.68 6.65 -18.22
N TRP A 81 -11.58 7.27 -17.83
CA TRP A 81 -10.23 6.82 -18.17
C TRP A 81 -9.36 6.94 -16.93
N HIS A 82 -8.43 6.01 -16.78
CA HIS A 82 -7.48 6.02 -15.68
C HIS A 82 -6.17 5.38 -16.11
N GLU A 83 -5.07 5.85 -15.54
CA GLU A 83 -3.72 5.29 -15.70
C GLU A 83 -3.04 5.25 -14.33
N GLY A 84 -2.25 4.20 -14.12
CA GLY A 84 -1.60 3.90 -12.86
C GLY A 84 -0.14 3.61 -13.12
N THR A 85 0.75 4.19 -12.32
CA THR A 85 2.18 3.88 -12.38
C THR A 85 2.72 3.87 -10.98
N GLY A 86 3.42 2.80 -10.60
CA GLY A 86 4.08 2.76 -9.30
C GLY A 86 5.35 1.95 -9.31
N HIS A 87 6.17 2.24 -8.31
CA HIS A 87 7.45 1.62 -8.08
C HIS A 87 7.71 1.46 -6.59
N VAL A 88 8.63 0.55 -6.28
CA VAL A 88 9.24 0.41 -4.96
C VAL A 88 10.76 0.48 -5.11
N GLU A 89 11.40 1.23 -4.22
CA GLU A 89 12.83 1.44 -4.14
C GLU A 89 13.39 0.76 -2.89
N TYR A 90 14.44 -0.04 -3.05
CA TYR A 90 15.23 -0.56 -1.94
C TYR A 90 16.15 0.53 -1.39
N ILE A 91 15.93 0.92 -0.13
CA ILE A 91 16.69 1.95 0.60
C ILE A 91 17.61 1.36 1.69
N GLY A 92 17.65 0.02 1.81
CA GLY A 92 18.49 -0.70 2.77
C GLY A 92 19.97 -0.79 2.38
N ASP A 93 20.71 -1.67 3.08
CA ASP A 93 22.11 -1.98 2.72
C ASP A 93 22.17 -2.69 1.36
N ILE A 94 22.68 -1.97 0.36
CA ILE A 94 22.81 -2.47 -1.03
C ILE A 94 23.55 -3.81 -1.12
N SER A 95 24.42 -4.13 -0.16
CA SER A 95 25.13 -5.41 -0.12
C SER A 95 24.18 -6.58 0.06
N LYS A 96 23.07 -6.40 0.80
CA LYS A 96 22.02 -7.41 0.95
C LYS A 96 21.26 -7.60 -0.36
N LEU A 97 20.86 -6.51 -1.02
CA LEU A 97 20.19 -6.58 -2.31
C LEU A 97 21.09 -7.23 -3.37
N ASN A 98 22.37 -6.85 -3.43
CA ASN A 98 23.33 -7.41 -4.37
C ASN A 98 23.60 -8.91 -4.16
N ALA A 99 23.44 -9.41 -2.94
CA ALA A 99 23.57 -10.82 -2.62
C ALA A 99 22.28 -11.60 -2.85
N ALA A 100 21.17 -10.92 -3.14
CA ALA A 100 19.87 -11.55 -3.26
C ALA A 100 19.76 -12.37 -4.54
N GLU A 101 19.13 -13.53 -4.45
CA GLU A 101 18.82 -14.39 -5.60
C GLU A 101 17.44 -14.09 -6.16
N LYS A 102 16.51 -13.64 -5.32
CA LYS A 102 15.10 -13.48 -5.67
C LYS A 102 14.41 -12.34 -4.92
N LEU A 103 13.58 -11.61 -5.65
CA LEU A 103 12.61 -10.65 -5.11
C LEU A 103 11.20 -11.03 -5.59
N ASP A 104 10.27 -11.25 -4.68
CA ASP A 104 8.83 -11.28 -4.97
C ASP A 104 8.14 -10.06 -4.36
N ILE A 105 7.29 -9.40 -5.15
CA ILE A 105 6.45 -8.28 -4.73
C ILE A 105 5.00 -8.73 -4.86
N LYS A 106 4.25 -8.65 -3.77
CA LYS A 106 2.81 -8.91 -3.77
C LYS A 106 2.09 -7.65 -3.31
N ALA A 107 1.03 -7.29 -4.02
CA ALA A 107 0.21 -6.15 -3.70
C ALA A 107 -1.22 -6.63 -3.40
N GLU A 108 -1.82 -6.09 -2.34
CA GLU A 108 -3.19 -6.35 -1.91
C GLU A 108 -3.95 -5.01 -1.82
N PHE A 109 -5.15 -4.97 -2.40
CA PHE A 109 -6.01 -3.79 -2.48
C PHE A 109 -7.47 -4.23 -2.34
N GLY A 110 -8.07 -4.00 -1.17
CA GLY A 110 -9.43 -4.46 -0.89
C GLY A 110 -9.57 -5.97 -1.07
N SER A 111 -10.30 -6.41 -2.11
CA SER A 111 -10.50 -7.82 -2.46
C SER A 111 -9.63 -8.35 -3.60
N SER A 112 -8.85 -7.49 -4.26
CA SER A 112 -7.93 -7.87 -5.34
C SER A 112 -6.50 -8.01 -4.83
N SER A 113 -5.72 -8.82 -5.55
CA SER A 113 -4.31 -9.04 -5.27
C SER A 113 -3.56 -9.30 -6.56
N SER A 114 -2.34 -8.82 -6.64
CA SER A 114 -1.45 -9.04 -7.77
C SER A 114 -0.02 -9.29 -7.30
N SER A 115 0.80 -9.89 -8.14
CA SER A 115 2.16 -10.26 -7.77
C SER A 115 3.11 -10.29 -8.96
N MET A 116 4.36 -9.94 -8.71
CA MET A 116 5.47 -10.19 -9.62
C MET A 116 6.65 -10.80 -8.88
N GLY A 117 7.51 -11.47 -9.62
CA GLY A 117 8.76 -12.01 -9.11
C GLY A 117 9.89 -11.77 -10.10
N VAL A 118 11.08 -11.50 -9.57
CA VAL A 118 12.33 -11.34 -10.32
C VAL A 118 13.37 -12.28 -9.71
N THR A 119 14.09 -13.00 -10.57
CA THR A 119 15.24 -13.81 -10.20
C THR A 119 16.50 -13.17 -10.78
N PHE A 120 17.53 -13.02 -9.96
CA PHE A 120 18.78 -12.39 -10.33
C PHE A 120 19.79 -13.48 -10.73
N ASP A 121 19.68 -13.97 -11.97
CA ASP A 121 20.54 -15.04 -12.47
C ASP A 121 21.99 -14.57 -12.65
N ASN A 122 22.89 -15.00 -11.76
CA ASN A 122 24.36 -14.80 -11.75
C ASN A 122 24.89 -13.35 -11.72
N ASP A 123 24.05 -12.35 -11.95
CA ASP A 123 24.39 -10.93 -11.81
C ASP A 123 23.53 -10.33 -10.69
N ALA A 124 24.20 -9.75 -9.70
CA ALA A 124 23.56 -8.96 -8.65
C ALA A 124 22.58 -7.93 -9.27
N PRO A 125 21.42 -7.68 -8.65
CA PRO A 125 20.49 -6.65 -9.10
C PRO A 125 21.22 -5.31 -9.31
N ARG A 126 21.20 -4.81 -10.54
CA ARG A 126 21.81 -3.53 -10.91
C ARG A 126 20.89 -2.34 -10.61
N GLU A 127 19.65 -2.61 -10.28
CA GLU A 127 18.58 -1.66 -10.06
C GLU A 127 18.10 -1.79 -8.61
N THR A 128 17.83 -0.65 -7.97
CA THR A 128 17.19 -0.60 -6.65
C THR A 128 15.70 -0.33 -6.77
N VAL A 129 15.21 0.02 -7.96
CA VAL A 129 13.83 0.43 -8.22
C VAL A 129 13.14 -0.64 -9.04
N PHE A 130 11.98 -1.09 -8.58
CA PHE A 130 11.18 -2.14 -9.20
C PHE A 130 9.77 -1.63 -9.42
N ASN A 131 9.18 -1.90 -10.59
CA ASN A 131 7.78 -1.55 -10.84
C ASN A 131 6.85 -2.34 -9.90
N LEU A 132 5.73 -1.74 -9.53
CA LEU A 132 4.71 -2.45 -8.75
C LEU A 132 3.82 -3.28 -9.68
N PRO A 133 3.38 -4.48 -9.26
CA PRO A 133 2.43 -5.29 -10.01
C PRO A 133 1.00 -4.77 -9.80
N VAL A 134 0.73 -3.50 -10.06
CA VAL A 134 -0.55 -2.85 -9.74
C VAL A 134 -1.11 -2.20 -10.98
N ASP A 135 -2.31 -2.64 -11.39
CA ASP A 135 -3.02 -2.00 -12.48
C ASP A 135 -3.96 -0.91 -11.94
N SER A 136 -4.18 0.14 -12.74
CA SER A 136 -5.10 1.22 -12.36
C SER A 136 -6.52 0.74 -12.07
N SER A 137 -6.98 -0.32 -12.74
CA SER A 137 -8.27 -0.95 -12.48
C SER A 137 -8.38 -1.59 -11.09
N ASP A 138 -7.25 -1.96 -10.47
CA ASP A 138 -7.25 -2.57 -9.13
C ASP A 138 -7.52 -1.55 -8.03
N VAL A 139 -7.21 -0.28 -8.30
CA VAL A 139 -7.30 0.84 -7.35
C VAL A 139 -8.50 1.74 -7.65
N PHE A 140 -9.00 1.70 -8.89
CA PHE A 140 -10.14 2.49 -9.32
C PHE A 140 -11.40 2.19 -8.48
N GLY A 141 -12.03 3.24 -7.95
CA GLY A 141 -13.24 3.14 -7.11
C GLY A 141 -12.99 2.84 -5.64
N VAL A 142 -11.74 2.55 -5.23
CA VAL A 142 -11.34 2.30 -3.84
C VAL A 142 -10.19 3.22 -3.40
N PHE A 143 -10.20 4.45 -3.89
CA PHE A 143 -9.07 5.38 -3.81
C PHE A 143 -8.60 5.69 -2.38
N GLU A 144 -9.50 5.62 -1.40
CA GLU A 144 -9.21 5.92 0.00
C GLU A 144 -8.52 4.74 0.74
N ASN A 145 -8.49 3.56 0.13
CA ASN A 145 -7.89 2.38 0.75
C ASN A 145 -6.37 2.35 0.55
N PRO A 146 -5.59 2.04 1.60
CA PRO A 146 -4.17 1.77 1.45
C PRO A 146 -3.89 0.59 0.52
N ILE A 147 -2.75 0.62 -0.17
CA ILE A 147 -2.19 -0.52 -0.90
C ILE A 147 -1.22 -1.23 0.04
N GLU A 148 -1.48 -2.48 0.39
CA GLU A 148 -0.55 -3.29 1.18
C GLU A 148 0.44 -4.01 0.24
N LEU A 149 1.72 -3.79 0.45
CA LEU A 149 2.81 -4.46 -0.27
C LEU A 149 3.51 -5.45 0.66
N LYS A 150 3.70 -6.68 0.19
CA LYS A 150 4.55 -7.70 0.81
C LYS A 150 5.77 -7.90 -0.08
N LEU A 151 6.93 -7.47 0.42
CA LEU A 151 8.22 -7.51 -0.27
C LEU A 151 9.02 -8.68 0.30
N ILE A 152 9.31 -9.66 -0.55
CA ILE A 152 9.92 -10.93 -0.15
C ILE A 152 11.28 -11.03 -0.84
N LEU A 153 12.36 -10.77 -0.09
CA LEU A 153 13.73 -10.84 -0.57
C LEU A 153 14.36 -12.13 -0.02
N ASP A 154 14.67 -13.09 -0.88
CA ASP A 154 15.18 -14.42 -0.50
C ASP A 154 14.38 -15.13 0.62
N GLY A 155 13.07 -14.86 0.68
CA GLY A 155 12.16 -15.40 1.69
C GLY A 155 12.00 -14.54 2.95
N GLU A 156 12.83 -13.51 3.15
CA GLU A 156 12.62 -12.51 4.19
C GLU A 156 11.49 -11.57 3.76
N THR A 157 10.45 -11.45 4.60
CA THR A 157 9.26 -10.65 4.27
C THR A 157 9.25 -9.34 5.03
N GLU A 158 9.02 -8.26 4.29
CA GLU A 158 8.77 -6.93 4.81
C GLU A 158 7.41 -6.43 4.31
N VAL A 159 6.65 -5.76 5.17
CA VAL A 159 5.33 -5.21 4.83
C VAL A 159 5.43 -3.70 4.77
N LEU A 160 4.94 -3.14 3.68
CA LEU A 160 4.89 -1.72 3.39
C LEU A 160 3.44 -1.34 3.06
N GLN A 161 2.90 -0.30 3.68
CA GLN A 161 1.59 0.24 3.31
C GLN A 161 1.77 1.56 2.56
N LEU A 162 1.22 1.64 1.35
CA LEU A 162 1.11 2.90 0.62
C LEU A 162 -0.21 3.56 0.96
N VAL A 163 -0.16 4.73 1.58
CA VAL A 163 -1.35 5.49 2.01
C VAL A 163 -1.65 6.56 0.97
N PRO A 164 -2.91 6.75 0.56
CA PRO A 164 -3.28 7.79 -0.40
C PRO A 164 -3.08 9.19 0.18
N GLU A 165 -2.50 10.06 -0.62
CA GLU A 165 -2.52 11.51 -0.51
C GLU A 165 -3.35 12.06 -1.68
N ASP A 166 -4.46 12.73 -1.39
CA ASP A 166 -5.19 13.49 -2.40
C ASP A 166 -4.37 14.74 -2.74
N ILE A 167 -3.99 14.87 -4.00
CA ILE A 167 -3.18 15.98 -4.51
C ILE A 167 -3.99 16.91 -5.43
N SER A 168 -5.30 16.73 -5.49
CA SER A 168 -6.24 17.59 -6.20
C SER A 168 -6.31 18.96 -5.50
N LYS A 169 -5.64 19.97 -6.08
CA LYS A 169 -5.70 21.37 -5.66
C LYS A 169 -6.48 22.22 -6.65
#